data_AF-A0AAW7ST57-F1
#
_entry.id   AF-A0AAW7ST57-F1
#
_cell.length_a   1.000
_cell.length_b   1.000
_cell.length_c   1.000
_cell.angle_alpha   90.00
_cell.angle_beta   90.00
_cell.angle_gamma   90.00
#
_symmetry.space_group_name_H-M   'P 1'
#
loop_
_entity.id
_entity.type
_entity.pdbx_description
1 polymer ?
#
loop_
_entity_poly.entity_id
_entity_poly.type
_entity_poly.pdbx_seq_one_letter_code
_entity_poly.pdbx_strand_id
1 'polypeptide(L)'
;MTRTTASGAYVVTLEPPTTPPPLNRIHVWTVSVSRASGESVRGARIDVSGGMPQHGHGLPTRPRVVEIDGNGAYRLQGMKFSMPGWWTITLKVRDAQRDDDVTFNVVLPPAAAS
;
A
#
# COMPACT_ATOMS: atom_id res chain seq x y z
N MET A 1 -5.38 -6.59 3.56
CA MET A 1 -4.81 -7.55 2.58
C MET A 1 -3.40 -7.87 3.01
N THR A 2 -2.97 -9.14 2.98
CA THR A 2 -1.62 -9.52 3.41
C THR A 2 -0.91 -10.27 2.31
N ARG A 3 0.36 -9.92 2.05
CA ARG A 3 1.20 -10.58 1.04
C ARG A 3 2.66 -10.63 1.50
N THR A 4 3.35 -11.68 1.11
CA THR A 4 4.81 -11.76 1.18
C THR A 4 5.43 -10.96 0.03
N THR A 5 6.55 -10.30 0.28
CA THR A 5 7.35 -9.62 -0.75
C THR A 5 7.99 -10.61 -1.72
N ALA A 6 8.43 -10.14 -2.88
CA ALA A 6 8.84 -10.96 -4.02
C ALA A 6 9.95 -11.97 -3.69
N SER A 7 10.94 -11.57 -2.88
CA SER A 7 12.03 -12.45 -2.44
C SER A 7 11.74 -13.20 -1.12
N GLY A 8 10.60 -12.95 -0.48
CA GLY A 8 10.28 -13.54 0.81
C GLY A 8 10.83 -12.78 2.02
N ALA A 9 11.41 -11.59 1.84
CA ALA A 9 12.05 -10.86 2.91
C ALA A 9 11.08 -10.41 4.01
N TYR A 10 9.89 -9.98 3.60
CA TYR A 10 8.90 -9.37 4.47
C TYR A 10 7.50 -9.93 4.22
N VAL A 11 6.67 -9.86 5.26
CA VAL A 11 5.22 -10.00 5.17
C VAL A 11 4.62 -8.61 5.39
N VAL A 12 3.82 -8.17 4.44
CA VAL A 12 3.22 -6.83 4.44
C VAL A 12 1.70 -6.96 4.47
N THR A 13 1.09 -6.29 5.46
CA THR A 13 -0.36 -6.12 5.54
C THR A 13 -0.70 -4.68 5.15
N LEU A 14 -1.58 -4.52 4.17
CA LEU A 14 -2.08 -3.25 3.65
C LEU A 14 -3.59 -3.16 3.90
N GLU A 15 -4.02 -2.14 4.64
CA GLU A 15 -5.40 -1.97 5.13
C GLU A 15 -5.98 -0.61 4.72
N PRO A 16 -7.10 -0.59 3.99
CA PRO A 16 -7.81 0.64 3.67
C PRO A 16 -8.64 1.13 4.87
N PRO A 17 -9.05 2.41 4.88
CA PRO A 17 -9.90 2.94 5.95
C PRO A 17 -11.33 2.39 5.89
N THR A 18 -11.78 1.95 4.71
CA THR A 18 -13.08 1.31 4.47
C THR A 18 -12.93 0.26 3.37
N THR A 19 -13.86 -0.69 3.31
CA THR A 19 -13.97 -1.65 2.21
C THR A 19 -15.32 -1.48 1.51
N PRO A 20 -15.36 -1.02 0.24
CA PRO A 20 -14.22 -0.62 -0.58
C PRO A 20 -13.56 0.71 -0.12
N PRO A 21 -12.29 0.96 -0.51
CA PRO A 21 -11.63 2.24 -0.28
C PRO A 21 -12.39 3.42 -0.90
N PRO A 22 -12.31 4.64 -0.35
CA PRO A 22 -13.01 5.81 -0.88
C PRO A 22 -12.58 6.17 -2.30
N LEU A 23 -13.57 6.36 -3.17
CA LEU A 23 -13.38 6.89 -4.52
C LEU A 23 -13.32 8.41 -4.50
N ASN A 24 -12.47 9.01 -5.34
CA ASN A 24 -12.36 10.45 -5.56
C ASN A 24 -12.08 11.31 -4.32
N ARG A 25 -11.58 10.69 -3.25
CA ARG A 25 -11.19 11.36 -2.00
C ARG A 25 -9.79 10.95 -1.60
N ILE A 26 -9.00 11.90 -1.07
CA ILE A 26 -7.73 11.57 -0.44
C ILE A 26 -8.00 10.87 0.89
N HIS A 27 -7.27 9.79 1.15
CA HIS A 27 -7.42 9.01 2.38
C HIS A 27 -6.10 8.37 2.81
N VAL A 28 -6.12 7.80 4.01
CA VAL A 28 -4.95 7.18 4.66
C VAL A 28 -5.20 5.68 4.80
N TRP A 29 -4.17 4.90 4.51
CA TRP A 29 -4.13 3.46 4.71
C TRP A 29 -3.13 3.10 5.81
N THR A 30 -3.33 1.96 6.45
CA THR A 30 -2.37 1.38 7.39
C THR A 30 -1.51 0.34 6.66
N VAL A 31 -0.21 0.37 6.90
CA VAL A 31 0.75 -0.62 6.44
C VAL A 31 1.43 -1.22 7.66
N SER A 32 1.41 -2.54 7.79
CA SER A 32 2.18 -3.27 8.80
C SER A 32 3.22 -4.14 8.11
N VAL A 33 4.46 -4.10 8.60
CA VAL A 33 5.59 -4.86 8.03
C VAL A 33 6.22 -5.74 9.10
N SER A 34 6.34 -7.03 8.81
CA SER A 34 7.07 -7.99 9.63
C SER A 34 8.03 -8.84 8.78
N ARG A 35 8.99 -9.48 9.44
CA ARG A 35 9.82 -10.54 8.83
C ARG A 35 9.04 -11.86 8.79
N ALA A 36 9.54 -12.82 8.03
CA ALA A 36 8.98 -14.18 8.01
C ALA A 36 8.95 -14.84 9.41
N SER A 37 9.82 -14.42 10.34
CA SER A 37 9.83 -14.85 11.74
C SER A 37 8.70 -14.26 12.60
N GLY A 38 7.94 -13.29 12.07
CA GLY A 38 6.90 -12.55 12.81
C GLY A 38 7.39 -11.28 13.52
N GLU A 39 8.70 -11.00 13.50
CA GLU A 39 9.24 -9.78 14.10
C GLU A 39 8.83 -8.53 13.29
N SER A 40 8.28 -7.51 13.97
CA SER A 40 7.97 -6.22 13.34
C SER A 40 9.23 -5.51 12.82
N VAL A 41 9.15 -4.98 11.60
CA VAL A 41 10.23 -4.19 11.00
C VAL A 41 10.01 -2.72 11.30
N ARG A 42 10.89 -2.16 12.15
CA ARG A 42 10.88 -0.75 12.56
C ARG A 42 11.78 0.09 11.66
N GLY A 43 11.47 1.38 11.50
CA GLY A 43 12.32 2.34 10.79
C GLY A 43 12.55 2.01 9.31
N ALA A 44 11.68 1.19 8.70
CA ALA A 44 11.79 0.89 7.28
C ALA A 44 11.46 2.12 6.44
N ARG A 45 12.22 2.31 5.37
CA ARG A 45 11.84 3.25 4.30
C ARG A 45 10.92 2.51 3.34
N ILE A 46 9.72 3.05 3.14
CA ILE A 46 8.72 2.45 2.26
C ILE A 46 8.36 3.46 1.18
N ASP A 47 8.73 3.15 -0.06
CA ASP A 47 8.24 3.89 -1.22
C ASP A 47 6.97 3.25 -1.75
N VAL A 48 6.09 4.09 -2.28
CA VAL A 48 4.82 3.69 -2.88
C VAL A 48 4.77 4.13 -4.33
N SER A 49 4.39 3.19 -5.19
CA SER A 49 4.07 3.41 -6.58
C SER A 49 2.83 2.60 -6.96
N GLY A 50 2.39 2.70 -8.20
CA GLY A 50 1.19 2.02 -8.68
C GLY A 50 0.42 2.88 -9.66
N GLY A 51 -0.82 2.48 -9.93
CA GLY A 51 -1.67 3.14 -10.90
C GLY A 51 -2.78 2.24 -11.42
N MET A 52 -3.29 2.56 -12.60
CA MET A 52 -4.25 1.73 -13.33
C MET A 52 -3.57 1.11 -14.54
N PRO A 53 -3.15 -0.16 -14.48
CA PRO A 53 -2.44 -0.79 -15.59
C PRO A 53 -3.24 -0.73 -16.91
N GLN A 54 -4.56 -0.97 -16.84
CA GLN A 54 -5.44 -0.92 -18.02
C GLN A 54 -5.53 0.46 -18.69
N HIS A 55 -5.23 1.54 -17.96
CA HIS A 55 -5.27 2.90 -18.49
C HIS A 55 -3.88 3.51 -18.68
N GLY A 56 -2.81 2.75 -18.41
CA GLY A 56 -1.43 3.17 -18.65
C GLY A 56 -0.98 4.39 -17.84
N HIS A 57 -1.63 4.71 -16.72
CA HIS A 57 -1.25 5.85 -15.89
C HIS A 57 -0.96 5.45 -14.43
N GLY A 58 -0.13 6.25 -13.77
CA GLY A 58 0.24 6.08 -12.37
C GLY A 58 -0.85 6.53 -11.38
N LEU A 59 -0.47 6.60 -10.11
CA LEU A 59 -1.31 7.21 -9.07
C LEU A 59 -1.55 8.71 -9.38
N PRO A 60 -2.76 9.24 -9.12
CA PRO A 60 -3.09 10.65 -9.38
C PRO A 60 -2.46 11.63 -8.38
N THR A 61 -1.77 11.12 -7.36
CA THR A 61 -1.11 11.87 -6.30
C THR A 61 0.31 11.33 -6.11
N ARG A 62 1.03 11.89 -5.12
CA ARG A 62 2.31 11.36 -4.65
C ARG A 62 2.17 10.89 -3.20
N PRO A 63 1.64 9.69 -2.96
CA PRO A 63 1.45 9.19 -1.60
C PRO A 63 2.80 9.00 -0.90
N ARG A 64 2.78 9.04 0.43
CA ARG A 64 3.97 8.91 1.27
C ARG A 64 3.68 7.99 2.45
N VAL A 65 4.69 7.25 2.88
CA VAL A 65 4.60 6.36 4.03
C VAL A 65 5.39 6.96 5.19
N VAL A 66 4.74 7.07 6.35
CA VAL A 66 5.34 7.56 7.59
C VAL A 66 5.11 6.55 8.71
N GLU A 67 6.14 6.26 9.51
CA GLU A 67 6.01 5.39 10.67
C GLU A 67 5.10 6.04 11.73
N ILE A 68 4.28 5.25 12.43
CA ILE A 68 3.36 5.76 13.45
C ILE A 68 4.10 5.87 14.80
N ASP A 69 4.48 4.72 15.37
CA ASP A 69 4.99 4.63 16.75
C ASP A 69 6.22 3.70 16.90
N GLY A 70 6.94 3.38 15.82
CA GLY A 70 8.11 2.51 15.92
C GLY A 70 7.79 1.04 16.20
N ASN A 71 6.57 0.56 15.93
CA ASN A 71 6.15 -0.83 16.17
C ASN A 71 6.03 -1.66 14.87
N GLY A 72 6.54 -1.14 13.75
CA GLY A 72 6.38 -1.72 12.42
C GLY A 72 5.03 -1.43 11.76
N ALA A 73 4.24 -0.50 12.30
CA ALA A 73 3.08 0.08 11.64
C ALA A 73 3.39 1.47 11.07
N TYR A 74 2.86 1.72 9.88
CA TYR A 74 3.07 2.92 9.08
C TYR A 74 1.74 3.43 8.53
N ARG A 75 1.63 4.75 8.35
CA ARG A 75 0.54 5.42 7.62
C ARG A 75 0.98 5.70 6.19
N LEU A 76 0.27 5.09 5.25
CA LEU A 76 0.33 5.45 3.83
C LEU A 76 -0.68 6.57 3.57
N GLN A 77 -0.19 7.80 3.48
CA GLN A 77 -0.96 9.02 3.34
C GLN A 77 -1.03 9.47 1.88
N GLY A 78 -2.10 10.17 1.51
CA GLY A 78 -2.22 10.79 0.19
C GLY A 78 -2.76 9.86 -0.89
N MET A 79 -3.26 8.67 -0.53
CA MET A 79 -3.89 7.75 -1.48
C MET A 79 -5.18 8.35 -2.05
N LYS A 80 -5.39 8.19 -3.36
CA LYS A 80 -6.62 8.56 -4.05
C LYS A 80 -6.79 7.65 -5.27
N PHE A 81 -8.02 7.16 -5.45
CA PHE A 81 -8.45 6.49 -6.69
C PHE A 81 -9.41 7.43 -7.43
N SER A 82 -9.11 7.72 -8.69
CA SER A 82 -9.91 8.69 -9.47
C SER A 82 -11.14 8.06 -10.14
N MET A 83 -11.15 6.74 -10.32
CA MET A 83 -12.23 6.02 -10.99
C MET A 83 -12.32 4.55 -10.52
N PRO A 84 -13.49 3.91 -10.68
CA PRO A 84 -13.65 2.47 -10.50
C PRO A 84 -12.70 1.64 -11.37
N GLY A 85 -12.56 0.36 -11.05
CA GLY A 85 -11.76 -0.58 -11.82
C GLY A 85 -10.53 -1.09 -11.07
N TRP A 86 -9.60 -1.67 -11.83
CA TRP A 86 -8.40 -2.31 -11.29
C TRP A 86 -7.26 -1.31 -11.12
N TRP A 87 -6.77 -1.26 -9.89
CA TRP A 87 -5.59 -0.50 -9.48
C TRP A 87 -4.53 -1.43 -8.90
N THR A 88 -3.27 -1.06 -9.09
CA THR A 88 -2.13 -1.65 -8.40
C THR A 88 -1.54 -0.67 -7.39
N ILE A 89 -1.06 -1.21 -6.28
CA ILE A 89 -0.28 -0.50 -5.27
C ILE A 89 0.97 -1.32 -5.01
N THR A 90 2.13 -0.79 -5.37
CA THR A 90 3.42 -1.42 -5.11
C THR A 90 4.12 -0.72 -3.96
N LEU A 91 4.53 -1.49 -2.95
CA LEU A 91 5.31 -1.02 -1.82
C LEU A 91 6.72 -1.59 -1.92
N LYS A 92 7.73 -0.72 -2.02
CA LYS A 92 9.14 -1.11 -1.93
C LYS A 92 9.63 -0.85 -0.51
N VAL A 93 9.87 -1.91 0.24
CA VAL A 93 10.28 -1.89 1.65
C VAL A 93 11.80 -2.03 1.73
N ARG A 94 12.44 -1.17 2.53
CA ARG A 94 13.89 -1.18 2.74
C ARG A 94 14.23 -0.97 4.20
N ASP A 95 15.04 -1.88 4.75
CA ASP A 95 15.69 -1.72 6.06
C ASP A 95 17.22 -1.77 5.90
N ALA A 96 17.97 -1.82 7.01
CA ALA A 96 19.43 -1.87 6.96
C ALA A 96 19.99 -3.18 6.35
N GLN A 97 19.17 -4.22 6.20
CA GLN A 97 19.58 -5.55 5.76
C GLN A 97 19.25 -5.79 4.29
N ARG A 98 18.07 -5.36 3.82
CA ARG A 98 17.58 -5.71 2.47
C ARG A 98 16.47 -4.81 1.93
N ASP A 99 16.38 -4.81 0.62
CA ASP A 99 15.29 -4.25 -0.17
C ASP A 99 14.42 -5.38 -0.72
N ASP A 100 13.10 -5.21 -0.68
CA ASP A 100 12.17 -6.10 -1.37
C ASP A 100 10.86 -5.35 -1.67
N ASP A 101 10.05 -5.87 -2.58
CA ASP A 101 8.81 -5.24 -2.99
C ASP A 101 7.60 -6.18 -2.99
N VAL A 102 6.43 -5.59 -2.90
CA VAL A 102 5.15 -6.30 -2.95
C VAL A 102 4.13 -5.44 -3.68
N THR A 103 3.35 -6.07 -4.56
CA THR A 103 2.26 -5.40 -5.28
C THR A 103 0.90 -5.89 -4.80
N PHE A 104 -0.04 -5.02 -4.54
CA PHE A 104 -1.42 -5.35 -4.20
C PHE A 104 -2.34 -4.96 -5.35
N ASN A 105 -3.36 -5.78 -5.60
CA ASN A 105 -4.44 -5.45 -6.52
C ASN A 105 -5.64 -4.95 -5.71
N VAL A 106 -6.17 -3.81 -6.11
CA VAL A 106 -7.40 -3.22 -5.56
C VAL A 106 -8.39 -3.10 -6.70
N VAL A 107 -9.56 -3.72 -6.55
CA VAL A 107 -10.65 -3.62 -7.53
C VAL A 107 -11.77 -2.81 -6.89
N LEU A 108 -12.06 -1.64 -7.46
CA LEU A 108 -13.14 -0.78 -7.00
C LEU A 108 -14.39 -1.03 -7.84
N PRO A 109 -15.55 -1.29 -7.22
CA PRO A 109 -16.80 -1.43 -7.95
C PRO A 109 -17.18 -0.09 -8.62
N PRO A 110 -18.05 -0.10 -9.64
CA PRO A 110 -18.68 1.11 -10.15
C PRO A 110 -19.28 1.92 -8.99
N ALA A 111 -19.28 3.25 -9.12
CA ALA A 111 -20.00 4.09 -8.17
C ALA A 111 -21.46 3.62 -8.13
N ALA A 112 -22.00 3.40 -6.92
CA ALA A 112 -23.42 3.11 -6.78
C ALA A 112 -24.20 4.26 -7.44
N ALA A 113 -25.11 3.93 -8.35
CA ALA A 113 -26.05 4.91 -8.86
C ALA A 113 -26.82 5.47 -7.64
N SER A 114 -26.73 6.78 -7.45
CA SER A 114 -27.54 7.49 -6.46
C SER A 114 -28.97 7.62 -6.97
#